data_AF-A0A7Y5V5Q5-F1
#
_entry.id   AF-A0A7Y5V5Q5-F1
#
_cell.length_a   1.000
_cell.length_b   1.000
_cell.length_c   1.000
_cell.angle_alpha   90.00
_cell.angle_beta   90.00
_cell.angle_gamma   90.00
#
_symmetry.space_group_name_H-M   'P 1'
#
loop_
_entity.id
_entity.type
_entity.pdbx_description
1 polymer ?
#
loop_
_entity_poly.entity_id
_entity_poly.type
_entity_poly.pdbx_seq_one_letter_code
_entity_poly.pdbx_strand_id
1 'polypeptide(L)'
;MKRPVVVLLLVFLGAAALATWLFPRAFPTIAIERRIDRSAALQRADAFLARYDLAPDSARRAIEFAADDSLRTFVELDGGGKDSLDALLRDGQVDLFRWTARAFVAGEVREARVHLSPSGQVRAFRQVLPDSLVRPALDSAAARARADSVLAEWLGESLADWSLRSGSWLARQPGGRIDRTFTYERRDRAVAGAPLRLDIVIAGDLVAEARRYVVIPESFGRRYAEMRSANDLLALLATLGMLGLIVAAMVSLRRYARERLVRWREPLVVGAIGGVLLAAASVNQLPANWMAYDTAGSAALHQAMGILAAVAVGGGGMLLLTLTLAAAEALTRQAFPWHLDWWAAWRYRGSVEVAGRVAGGYVTAAAGFAWVTLFYVVTRRVFGWWVPSALIDDPNLIATPMPWVAGVALAFQAAISEEALFRAVPLSLLALQVARHRNRDAWMAAGVVATAILFGFAHSNYPSWPPYSRGVEIFLEACVWGVLFLRFGLLVPVVAHFAYNLVLFGLFATAGTGAAYRVSAVVLVTVLLSPALAVAWARLRAGGWVPLGDDAWFAQW
;
A
#
# COMPACT_ATOMS: atom_id res chain seq x y z
N MET A 1 21.77 34.85 -11.81
CA MET A 1 21.21 33.84 -10.86
C MET A 1 19.71 33.94 -10.58
N LYS A 2 19.03 35.10 -10.64
CA LYS A 2 17.59 35.22 -10.27
C LYS A 2 16.59 34.54 -11.23
N ARG A 3 16.85 34.56 -12.54
CA ARG A 3 15.95 34.00 -13.58
C ARG A 3 15.68 32.48 -13.46
N PRO A 4 16.67 31.60 -13.30
CA PRO A 4 16.41 30.15 -13.21
C PRO A 4 15.65 29.75 -11.95
N VAL A 5 15.87 30.43 -10.81
CA VAL A 5 15.15 30.15 -9.55
C VAL A 5 13.67 30.51 -9.68
N VAL A 6 13.36 31.66 -10.29
CA VAL A 6 11.97 32.07 -10.54
C VAL A 6 11.27 31.08 -11.46
N VAL A 7 11.94 30.61 -12.52
CA VAL A 7 11.36 29.60 -13.42
C VAL A 7 11.07 28.29 -12.69
N LEU A 8 12.02 27.76 -11.91
CA LEU A 8 11.79 26.53 -11.14
C LEU A 8 10.63 26.69 -10.14
N LEU A 9 10.53 27.83 -9.47
CA LEU A 9 9.43 28.11 -8.55
C LEU A 9 8.08 28.19 -9.27
N LEU A 10 8.01 28.87 -10.41
CA LEU A 10 6.79 28.96 -11.21
C LEU A 10 6.35 27.59 -11.75
N VAL A 11 7.30 26.77 -12.23
CA VAL A 11 7.01 25.40 -12.67
C VAL A 11 6.52 24.55 -11.50
N PHE A 12 7.17 24.63 -10.34
CA PHE A 12 6.73 23.93 -9.13
C PHE A 12 5.31 24.32 -8.74
N LEU A 13 5.04 25.62 -8.59
CA LEU A 13 3.73 26.13 -8.18
C LEU A 13 2.64 25.79 -9.21
N GLY A 14 2.95 25.93 -10.50
CA GLY A 14 2.02 25.57 -11.58
C GLY A 14 1.70 24.08 -11.61
N ALA A 15 2.71 23.22 -11.50
CA ALA A 15 2.53 21.76 -11.46
C ALA A 15 1.78 21.31 -10.20
N ALA A 16 2.15 21.85 -9.03
CA ALA A 16 1.45 21.55 -7.78
C ALA A 16 -0.01 22.00 -7.81
N ALA A 17 -0.30 23.21 -8.30
CA ALA A 17 -1.65 23.71 -8.44
C ALA A 17 -2.49 22.87 -9.43
N LEU A 18 -1.90 22.49 -10.57
CA LEU A 18 -2.55 21.62 -11.54
C LEU A 18 -2.84 20.24 -10.94
N ALA A 19 -1.87 19.64 -10.25
CA ALA A 19 -2.04 18.37 -9.57
C ALA A 19 -3.16 18.42 -8.53
N THR A 20 -3.15 19.41 -7.63
CA THR A 20 -4.21 19.57 -6.61
C THR A 20 -5.58 19.79 -7.24
N TRP A 21 -5.67 20.56 -8.32
CA TRP A 21 -6.95 20.78 -9.01
C TRP A 21 -7.47 19.52 -9.72
N LEU A 22 -6.59 18.73 -10.34
CA LEU A 22 -6.96 17.51 -11.05
C LEU A 22 -7.16 16.32 -10.11
N PHE A 23 -6.54 16.29 -8.93
CA PHE A 23 -6.52 15.13 -8.03
C PHE A 23 -7.91 14.54 -7.75
N PRO A 24 -8.94 15.31 -7.36
CA PRO A 24 -10.28 14.77 -7.10
C PRO A 24 -11.01 14.25 -8.36
N ARG A 25 -10.53 14.65 -9.55
CA ARG A 25 -11.09 14.24 -10.85
C ARG A 25 -10.36 13.01 -11.41
N ALA A 26 -9.07 12.89 -11.09
CA ALA A 26 -8.18 11.84 -11.54
C ALA A 26 -8.50 10.52 -10.83
N PHE A 27 -8.44 10.54 -9.50
CA PHE A 27 -8.54 9.34 -8.69
C PHE A 27 -9.98 9.10 -8.24
N PRO A 28 -10.51 7.88 -8.40
CA PRO A 28 -11.82 7.53 -7.87
C PRO A 28 -11.75 7.35 -6.34
N THR A 29 -11.81 8.45 -5.60
CA THR A 29 -11.76 8.41 -4.12
C THR A 29 -13.11 8.06 -3.52
N ILE A 30 -13.09 7.29 -2.43
CA ILE A 30 -14.25 7.00 -1.60
C ILE A 30 -14.16 7.82 -0.32
N ALA A 31 -15.26 8.50 0.02
CA ALA A 31 -15.43 9.18 1.30
C ALA A 31 -16.50 8.45 2.13
N ILE A 32 -16.16 8.07 3.36
CA ILE A 32 -17.11 7.48 4.31
C ILE A 32 -17.51 8.56 5.31
N GLU A 33 -18.67 9.18 5.11
CA GLU A 33 -19.11 10.35 5.89
C GLU A 33 -19.37 10.05 7.37
N ARG A 34 -19.84 8.84 7.69
CA ARG A 34 -20.24 8.43 9.05
C ARG A 34 -19.42 7.24 9.52
N ARG A 35 -18.09 7.42 9.66
CA ARG A 35 -17.19 6.40 10.21
C ARG A 35 -16.91 6.67 11.69
N ILE A 36 -17.21 5.71 12.56
CA ILE A 36 -16.78 5.75 13.95
C ILE A 36 -15.30 5.38 14.07
N ASP A 37 -14.64 5.82 15.14
CA ASP A 37 -13.26 5.44 15.41
C ASP A 37 -13.13 3.98 15.89
N ARG A 38 -11.87 3.51 15.91
CA ARG A 38 -11.51 2.14 16.31
C ARG A 38 -11.96 1.81 17.74
N SER A 39 -11.84 2.74 18.68
CA SER A 39 -12.24 2.53 20.08
C SER A 39 -13.75 2.36 20.23
N ALA A 40 -14.53 3.20 19.57
CA ALA A 40 -15.98 3.10 19.55
C ALA A 40 -16.44 1.81 18.86
N ALA A 41 -15.77 1.40 17.77
CA ALA A 41 -16.07 0.15 17.09
C ALA A 41 -15.81 -1.06 17.98
N LEU A 42 -14.66 -1.06 18.68
CA LEU A 42 -14.32 -2.11 19.63
C LEU A 42 -15.30 -2.17 20.81
N GLN A 43 -15.65 -1.02 21.39
CA GLN A 43 -16.63 -0.96 22.48
C GLN A 43 -18.00 -1.53 22.07
N ARG A 44 -18.46 -1.25 20.86
CA ARG A 44 -19.73 -1.80 20.35
C ARG A 44 -19.65 -3.30 20.06
N ALA A 45 -18.52 -3.77 19.53
CA ALA A 45 -18.28 -5.20 19.39
C ALA A 45 -18.29 -5.91 20.75
N ASP A 46 -17.61 -5.35 21.75
CA ASP A 46 -17.53 -5.92 23.09
C ASP A 46 -18.90 -5.98 23.78
N ALA A 47 -19.71 -4.92 23.65
CA ALA A 47 -21.08 -4.92 24.13
C ALA A 47 -21.93 -6.03 23.48
N PHE A 48 -21.75 -6.27 22.17
CA PHE A 48 -22.45 -7.35 21.46
C PHE A 48 -21.96 -8.73 21.91
N LEU A 49 -20.64 -8.92 22.03
CA LEU A 49 -20.03 -10.18 22.50
C LEU A 49 -20.52 -10.54 23.91
N ALA A 50 -20.56 -9.57 24.82
CA ALA A 50 -21.01 -9.76 26.20
C ALA A 50 -22.52 -10.03 26.29
N ARG A 51 -23.34 -9.29 25.54
CA ARG A 51 -24.80 -9.45 25.52
C ARG A 51 -25.23 -10.86 25.13
N TYR A 52 -24.49 -11.51 24.22
CA TYR A 52 -24.83 -12.82 23.67
C TYR A 52 -23.86 -13.94 24.10
N ASP A 53 -23.01 -13.68 25.10
CA ASP A 53 -22.02 -14.63 25.65
C ASP A 53 -21.20 -15.36 24.57
N LEU A 54 -20.72 -14.61 23.57
CA LEU A 54 -20.03 -15.19 22.41
C LEU A 54 -18.55 -15.47 22.68
N ALA A 55 -17.95 -14.76 23.62
CA ALA A 55 -16.56 -14.93 24.02
C ALA A 55 -16.39 -14.61 25.52
N PRO A 56 -15.48 -15.31 26.24
CA PRO A 56 -15.24 -15.02 27.65
C PRO A 56 -14.59 -13.64 27.84
N ASP A 57 -14.69 -13.11 29.06
CA ASP A 57 -14.08 -11.83 29.44
C ASP A 57 -12.55 -11.85 29.33
N SER A 58 -11.93 -13.02 29.49
CA SER A 58 -10.49 -13.22 29.35
C SER A 58 -9.99 -13.18 27.90
N ALA A 59 -10.89 -13.22 26.91
CA ALA A 59 -10.48 -13.28 25.51
C ALA A 59 -9.79 -11.99 25.06
N ARG A 60 -8.67 -12.13 24.35
CA ARG A 60 -7.97 -11.01 23.71
C ARG A 60 -8.83 -10.45 22.59
N ARG A 61 -8.80 -9.13 22.43
CA ARG A 61 -9.42 -8.43 21.31
C ARG A 61 -8.40 -8.03 20.25
N ALA A 62 -8.75 -8.25 18.99
CA ALA A 62 -8.11 -7.67 17.82
C ALA A 62 -9.18 -6.98 16.99
N ILE A 63 -8.83 -5.90 16.27
CA ILE A 63 -9.78 -5.18 15.44
C ILE A 63 -9.08 -4.59 14.22
N GLU A 64 -9.71 -4.74 13.07
CA GLU A 64 -9.27 -4.18 11.79
C GLU A 64 -10.43 -3.50 11.07
N PHE A 65 -10.10 -2.60 10.14
CA PHE A 65 -11.02 -2.04 9.17
C PHE A 65 -10.68 -2.57 7.77
N ALA A 66 -11.63 -3.17 7.07
CA ALA A 66 -11.36 -3.80 5.77
C ALA A 66 -12.43 -3.46 4.74
N ALA A 67 -12.03 -3.53 3.47
CA ALA A 67 -12.93 -3.44 2.32
C ALA A 67 -13.24 -4.83 1.76
N ASP A 68 -14.42 -5.01 1.19
CA ASP A 68 -14.75 -6.16 0.34
C ASP A 68 -14.33 -5.85 -1.10
N ASP A 69 -13.06 -6.11 -1.41
CA ASP A 69 -12.47 -5.78 -2.71
C ASP A 69 -13.17 -6.48 -3.89
N SER A 70 -13.67 -7.70 -3.67
CA SER A 70 -14.43 -8.45 -4.67
C SER A 70 -15.75 -7.75 -4.99
N LEU A 71 -16.49 -7.35 -3.96
CA LEU A 71 -17.73 -6.59 -4.15
C LEU A 71 -17.47 -5.22 -4.78
N ARG A 72 -16.44 -4.49 -4.33
CA ARG A 72 -16.05 -3.20 -4.92
C ARG A 72 -15.85 -3.35 -6.42
N THR A 73 -14.99 -4.29 -6.79
CA THR A 73 -14.60 -4.51 -8.18
C THR A 73 -15.79 -4.97 -9.02
N PHE A 74 -16.66 -5.82 -8.48
CA PHE A 74 -17.88 -6.25 -9.14
C PHE A 74 -18.82 -5.08 -9.43
N VAL A 75 -19.06 -4.22 -8.45
CA VAL A 75 -19.94 -3.04 -8.64
C VAL A 75 -19.33 -2.05 -9.63
N GLU A 76 -18.01 -1.86 -9.61
CA GLU A 76 -17.34 -0.93 -10.52
C GLU A 76 -17.31 -1.43 -11.97
N LEU A 77 -17.06 -2.71 -12.20
CA LEU A 77 -16.91 -3.26 -13.56
C LEU A 77 -18.25 -3.73 -14.16
N ASP A 78 -19.15 -4.31 -13.36
CA ASP A 78 -20.45 -4.86 -13.83
C ASP A 78 -21.65 -4.10 -13.27
N GLY A 79 -21.50 -3.34 -12.19
CA GLY A 79 -22.59 -2.68 -11.49
C GLY A 79 -22.90 -1.25 -11.89
N GLY A 80 -22.26 -0.71 -12.93
CA GLY A 80 -22.47 0.67 -13.40
C GLY A 80 -21.40 1.67 -12.91
N GLY A 81 -20.26 1.19 -12.42
CA GLY A 81 -19.12 2.05 -12.13
C GLY A 81 -19.17 2.73 -10.77
N LYS A 82 -18.43 3.83 -10.67
CA LYS A 82 -18.25 4.56 -9.41
C LYS A 82 -19.56 5.16 -8.88
N ASP A 83 -20.45 5.61 -9.74
CA ASP A 83 -21.71 6.22 -9.28
C ASP A 83 -22.61 5.20 -8.56
N SER A 84 -22.65 3.96 -9.07
CA SER A 84 -23.33 2.84 -8.41
C SER A 84 -22.66 2.45 -7.10
N LEU A 85 -21.33 2.51 -7.03
CA LEU A 85 -20.58 2.27 -5.80
C LEU A 85 -20.90 3.33 -4.74
N ASP A 86 -20.91 4.60 -5.13
CA ASP A 86 -21.23 5.71 -4.23
C ASP A 86 -22.70 5.66 -3.78
N ALA A 87 -23.62 5.21 -4.65
CA ALA A 87 -25.01 4.95 -4.28
C ALA A 87 -25.15 3.82 -3.26
N LEU A 88 -24.42 2.71 -3.46
CA LEU A 88 -24.38 1.58 -2.52
C LEU A 88 -23.87 2.01 -1.13
N LEU A 89 -22.83 2.84 -1.10
CA LEU A 89 -22.27 3.38 0.15
C LEU A 89 -23.23 4.31 0.89
N ARG A 90 -23.98 5.16 0.16
CA ARG A 90 -25.00 6.05 0.75
C ARG A 90 -26.20 5.28 1.32
N ASP A 91 -26.62 4.21 0.66
CA ASP A 91 -27.73 3.37 1.12
C ASP A 91 -27.39 2.64 2.43
N GLY A 92 -26.11 2.29 2.63
CA GLY A 92 -25.60 1.74 3.90
C GLY A 92 -26.14 0.35 4.25
N GLN A 93 -26.81 -0.33 3.32
CA GLN A 93 -27.41 -1.65 3.50
C GLN A 93 -26.44 -2.81 3.25
N VAL A 94 -25.35 -2.54 2.51
CA VAL A 94 -24.26 -3.49 2.27
C VAL A 94 -22.95 -2.87 2.70
N ASP A 95 -22.26 -3.55 3.61
CA ASP A 95 -21.04 -3.04 4.21
C ASP A 95 -19.84 -3.37 3.32
N LEU A 96 -19.65 -2.55 2.28
CA LEU A 96 -18.44 -2.60 1.46
C LEU A 96 -17.19 -2.38 2.30
N PHE A 97 -17.28 -1.50 3.30
CA PHE A 97 -16.26 -1.30 4.30
C PHE A 97 -16.80 -1.69 5.65
N ARG A 98 -16.01 -2.38 6.47
CA ARG A 98 -16.46 -2.85 7.77
C ARG A 98 -15.33 -2.86 8.80
N TRP A 99 -15.70 -2.64 10.04
CA TRP A 99 -14.86 -3.02 11.17
C TRP A 99 -15.06 -4.52 11.44
N THR A 100 -13.98 -5.24 11.66
CA THR A 100 -14.03 -6.63 12.15
C THR A 100 -13.31 -6.69 13.48
N ALA A 101 -14.06 -6.92 14.56
CA ALA A 101 -13.52 -7.19 15.87
C ALA A 101 -13.48 -8.71 16.09
N ARG A 102 -12.32 -9.23 16.50
CA ARG A 102 -12.08 -10.63 16.80
C ARG A 102 -11.79 -10.78 18.30
N ALA A 103 -12.42 -11.76 18.94
CA ALA A 103 -12.21 -12.15 20.31
C ALA A 103 -11.76 -13.61 20.37
N PHE A 104 -10.62 -13.88 21.01
CA PHE A 104 -10.06 -15.24 21.08
C PHE A 104 -9.27 -15.49 22.37
N VAL A 105 -9.15 -16.76 22.75
CA VAL A 105 -8.26 -17.23 23.82
C VAL A 105 -7.19 -18.13 23.19
N ALA A 106 -5.93 -17.94 23.57
CA ALA A 106 -4.83 -18.76 23.07
C ALA A 106 -4.97 -20.21 23.56
N GLY A 107 -4.81 -21.18 22.66
CA GLY A 107 -4.99 -22.61 22.94
C GLY A 107 -6.44 -23.09 22.86
N GLU A 108 -7.41 -22.20 22.60
CA GLU A 108 -8.82 -22.57 22.44
C GLU A 108 -9.27 -22.46 20.98
N VAL A 109 -10.05 -23.44 20.52
CA VAL A 109 -10.70 -23.38 19.19
C VAL A 109 -11.81 -22.34 19.17
N ARG A 110 -12.40 -22.04 20.35
CA ARG A 110 -13.49 -21.07 20.45
C ARG A 110 -12.97 -19.66 20.20
N GLU A 111 -13.51 -19.02 19.18
CA GLU A 111 -13.29 -17.60 18.91
C GLU A 111 -14.55 -16.96 18.36
N ALA A 112 -14.68 -15.65 18.51
CA ALA A 112 -15.79 -14.88 17.95
C ALA A 112 -15.28 -13.74 17.09
N ARG A 113 -16.01 -13.43 16.02
CA ARG A 113 -15.81 -12.26 15.16
C ARG A 113 -17.12 -11.52 15.04
N VAL A 114 -17.07 -10.20 15.19
CA VAL A 114 -18.19 -9.29 15.01
C VAL A 114 -17.83 -8.32 13.91
N HIS A 115 -18.69 -8.23 12.90
CA HIS A 115 -18.55 -7.30 11.80
C HIS A 115 -19.51 -6.14 12.01
N LEU A 116 -18.96 -4.93 12.00
CA LEU A 116 -19.74 -3.71 12.11
C LEU A 116 -19.65 -2.89 10.83
N SER A 117 -20.75 -2.22 10.49
CA SER A 117 -20.74 -1.15 9.49
C SER A 117 -19.73 -0.05 9.87
N PRO A 118 -19.35 0.86 8.95
CA PRO A 118 -18.49 1.99 9.29
C PRO A 118 -19.12 2.89 10.36
N SER A 119 -20.46 2.96 10.42
CA SER A 119 -21.21 3.69 11.45
C SER A 119 -21.32 2.95 12.77
N GLY A 120 -20.86 1.69 12.83
CA GLY A 120 -20.79 0.84 14.02
C GLY A 120 -22.05 0.07 14.36
N GLN A 121 -22.91 -0.21 13.38
CA GLN A 121 -24.03 -1.15 13.54
C GLN A 121 -23.50 -2.57 13.38
N VAL A 122 -23.90 -3.52 14.21
CA VAL A 122 -23.55 -4.94 14.02
C VAL A 122 -24.32 -5.50 12.84
N ARG A 123 -23.60 -6.10 11.89
CA ARG A 123 -24.14 -6.52 10.59
C ARG A 123 -23.93 -8.01 10.32
N ALA A 124 -22.90 -8.58 10.92
CA ALA A 124 -22.62 -10.00 10.88
C ALA A 124 -21.80 -10.39 12.10
N PHE A 125 -21.84 -11.68 12.45
CA PHE A 125 -20.95 -12.25 13.45
C PHE A 125 -20.72 -13.73 13.14
N ARG A 126 -19.65 -14.27 13.70
CA ARG A 126 -19.30 -15.68 13.60
C ARG A 126 -18.61 -16.10 14.87
N GLN A 127 -19.10 -17.15 15.52
CA GLN A 127 -18.35 -17.88 16.53
C GLN A 127 -17.89 -19.22 15.95
N VAL A 128 -16.59 -19.48 16.06
CA VAL A 128 -16.00 -20.77 15.76
C VAL A 128 -16.17 -21.63 17.02
N LEU A 129 -16.68 -22.84 16.84
CA LEU A 129 -16.92 -23.80 17.91
C LEU A 129 -16.10 -25.06 17.65
N PRO A 130 -15.58 -25.74 18.69
CA PRO A 130 -14.91 -27.03 18.51
C PRO A 130 -15.83 -28.05 17.84
N ASP A 131 -15.31 -28.85 16.92
CA ASP A 131 -16.06 -29.93 16.25
C ASP A 131 -16.46 -31.05 17.22
N SER A 132 -15.69 -31.21 18.31
CA SER A 132 -15.96 -32.12 19.41
C SER A 132 -17.01 -31.59 20.40
N LEU A 133 -17.44 -30.32 20.28
CA LEU A 133 -18.41 -29.73 21.20
C LEU A 133 -19.77 -30.41 21.02
N VAL A 134 -20.20 -31.12 22.07
CA VAL A 134 -21.50 -31.78 22.14
C VAL A 134 -22.55 -30.75 22.56
N ARG A 135 -23.61 -30.64 21.76
CA ARG A 135 -24.78 -29.80 22.06
C ARG A 135 -26.07 -30.51 21.63
N PRO A 136 -27.20 -30.29 22.34
CA PRO A 136 -28.50 -30.80 21.92
C PRO A 136 -28.81 -30.34 20.50
N ALA A 137 -29.31 -31.24 19.65
CA ALA A 137 -29.78 -30.86 18.33
C ALA A 137 -31.21 -30.33 18.44
N LEU A 138 -31.44 -29.10 18.00
CA LEU A 138 -32.79 -28.62 17.76
C LEU A 138 -33.41 -29.36 16.56
N ASP A 139 -34.72 -29.53 16.55
CA ASP A 139 -35.41 -29.94 15.33
C ASP A 139 -35.41 -28.80 14.29
N SER A 140 -35.89 -29.08 13.08
CA SER A 140 -35.86 -28.10 11.99
C SER A 140 -36.70 -26.85 12.30
N ALA A 141 -37.87 -27.02 12.92
CA ALA A 141 -38.80 -25.92 13.19
C ALA A 141 -38.29 -25.02 14.32
N ALA A 142 -37.76 -25.61 15.40
CA ALA A 142 -37.14 -24.91 16.51
C ALA A 142 -35.86 -24.18 16.08
N ALA A 143 -35.00 -24.84 15.29
CA ALA A 143 -33.81 -24.21 14.73
C ALA A 143 -34.17 -23.05 13.79
N ARG A 144 -35.25 -23.20 13.01
CA ARG A 144 -35.76 -22.15 12.14
C ARG A 144 -36.26 -20.95 12.93
N ALA A 145 -37.12 -21.17 13.92
CA ALA A 145 -37.61 -20.11 14.80
C ALA A 145 -36.45 -19.39 15.50
N ARG A 146 -35.39 -20.12 15.87
CA ARG A 146 -34.18 -19.51 16.43
C ARG A 146 -33.46 -18.65 15.39
N ALA A 147 -33.31 -19.10 14.15
CA ALA A 147 -32.71 -18.29 13.09
C ALA A 147 -33.54 -17.02 12.79
N ASP A 148 -34.87 -17.12 12.76
CA ASP A 148 -35.76 -15.97 12.60
C ASP A 148 -35.60 -14.97 13.78
N SER A 149 -35.42 -15.47 15.02
CA SER A 149 -35.13 -14.61 16.18
C SER A 149 -33.80 -13.88 16.07
N VAL A 150 -32.76 -14.51 15.50
CA VAL A 150 -31.45 -13.86 15.27
C VAL A 150 -31.58 -12.72 14.26
N LEU A 151 -32.33 -12.95 13.19
CA LEU A 151 -32.59 -11.94 12.17
C LEU A 151 -33.30 -10.72 12.77
N ALA A 152 -34.36 -10.94 13.55
CA ALA A 152 -35.16 -9.88 14.14
C ALA A 152 -34.49 -9.19 15.34
N GLU A 153 -33.96 -9.97 16.30
CA GLU A 153 -33.53 -9.44 17.61
C GLU A 153 -32.04 -9.08 17.65
N TRP A 154 -31.17 -9.84 16.96
CA TRP A 154 -29.71 -9.64 17.05
C TRP A 154 -29.23 -8.66 15.98
N LEU A 155 -29.78 -8.79 14.76
CA LEU A 155 -29.43 -7.92 13.63
C LEU A 155 -30.38 -6.72 13.49
N GLY A 156 -31.58 -6.78 14.09
CA GLY A 156 -32.57 -5.71 13.99
C GLY A 156 -33.21 -5.59 12.60
N GLU A 157 -33.35 -6.71 11.88
CA GLU A 157 -33.84 -6.75 10.50
C GLU A 157 -35.29 -7.30 10.47
N SER A 158 -36.11 -6.78 9.56
CA SER A 158 -37.50 -7.24 9.42
C SER A 158 -37.56 -8.56 8.65
N LEU A 159 -38.24 -9.57 9.21
CA LEU A 159 -38.51 -10.85 8.53
C LEU A 159 -39.28 -10.67 7.20
N ALA A 160 -40.03 -9.57 7.05
CA ALA A 160 -40.78 -9.29 5.82
C ALA A 160 -39.87 -8.94 4.62
N ASP A 161 -38.65 -8.47 4.87
CA ASP A 161 -37.71 -8.07 3.82
C ASP A 161 -36.93 -9.26 3.27
N TRP A 162 -37.03 -10.42 3.92
CA TRP A 162 -36.25 -11.60 3.64
C TRP A 162 -37.13 -12.80 3.28
N SER A 163 -36.73 -13.51 2.23
CA SER A 163 -37.34 -14.77 1.82
C SER A 163 -36.42 -15.93 2.20
N LEU A 164 -36.96 -16.95 2.87
CA LEU A 164 -36.21 -18.19 3.09
C LEU A 164 -36.08 -18.91 1.76
N ARG A 165 -34.84 -19.23 1.37
CA ARG A 165 -34.58 -20.16 0.26
C ARG A 165 -34.85 -21.58 0.77
N SER A 166 -35.45 -22.42 -0.05
CA SER A 166 -35.96 -23.75 0.32
C SER A 166 -34.92 -24.77 0.82
N GLY A 167 -33.65 -24.40 0.99
CA GLY A 167 -32.58 -25.26 1.48
C GLY A 167 -32.13 -24.90 2.89
N SER A 168 -32.29 -25.85 3.83
CA SER A 168 -31.46 -25.89 5.04
C SER A 168 -30.32 -26.87 4.83
N TRP A 169 -29.07 -26.43 4.94
CA TRP A 169 -27.93 -27.34 4.91
C TRP A 169 -27.71 -27.93 6.29
N LEU A 170 -27.53 -29.25 6.36
CA LEU A 170 -27.29 -29.97 7.61
C LEU A 170 -25.90 -30.58 7.57
N ALA A 171 -25.06 -30.21 8.54
CA ALA A 171 -23.76 -30.80 8.76
C ALA A 171 -23.73 -31.53 10.11
N ARG A 172 -23.30 -32.78 10.13
CA ARG A 172 -23.07 -33.53 11.35
C ARG A 172 -21.60 -33.48 11.70
N GLN A 173 -21.28 -32.91 12.85
CA GLN A 173 -19.91 -32.82 13.34
C GLN A 173 -19.45 -34.13 13.99
N PRO A 174 -18.12 -34.39 14.06
CA PRO A 174 -17.55 -35.54 14.76
C PRO A 174 -18.07 -35.74 16.18
N GLY A 175 -18.31 -34.66 16.94
CA GLY A 175 -18.90 -34.70 18.28
C GLY A 175 -20.41 -35.02 18.33
N GLY A 176 -21.04 -35.32 17.18
CA GLY A 176 -22.47 -35.63 17.07
C GLY A 176 -23.39 -34.41 16.99
N ARG A 177 -22.87 -33.19 17.15
CA ARG A 177 -23.60 -31.91 16.98
C ARG A 177 -24.13 -31.78 15.55
N ILE A 178 -25.36 -31.30 15.42
CA ILE A 178 -26.00 -31.03 14.13
C ILE A 178 -26.05 -29.53 13.89
N ASP A 179 -25.36 -29.09 12.84
CA ASP A 179 -25.30 -27.68 12.45
C ASP A 179 -26.25 -27.46 11.27
N ARG A 180 -27.19 -26.51 11.41
CA ARG A 180 -28.18 -26.16 10.39
C ARG A 180 -27.95 -24.75 9.88
N THR A 181 -27.83 -24.61 8.57
CA THR A 181 -27.71 -23.30 7.90
C THR A 181 -29.04 -22.93 7.24
N PHE A 182 -29.55 -21.75 7.55
CA PHE A 182 -30.72 -21.17 6.89
C PHE A 182 -30.28 -19.99 6.02
N THR A 183 -30.53 -20.09 4.71
CA THR A 183 -30.19 -19.05 3.74
C THR A 183 -31.41 -18.19 3.44
N TYR A 184 -31.29 -16.90 3.73
CA TYR A 184 -32.28 -15.88 3.43
C TYR A 184 -31.83 -15.06 2.24
N GLU A 185 -32.75 -14.75 1.33
CA GLU A 185 -32.52 -13.88 0.18
C GLU A 185 -33.40 -12.64 0.29
N ARG A 186 -32.78 -11.47 0.14
CA ARG A 186 -33.46 -10.19 0.27
C ARG A 186 -34.46 -10.00 -0.88
N ARG A 187 -35.70 -9.63 -0.55
CA ARG A 187 -36.82 -9.54 -1.52
C ARG A 187 -36.82 -8.25 -2.32
N ASP A 188 -36.46 -7.15 -1.68
CA ASP A 188 -36.65 -5.81 -2.22
C ASP A 188 -35.49 -5.34 -3.09
N ARG A 189 -34.32 -6.02 -3.04
CA ARG A 189 -33.06 -5.50 -3.60
C ARG A 189 -32.08 -6.57 -4.06
N ALA A 190 -31.27 -6.15 -5.04
CA ALA A 190 -30.08 -6.82 -5.53
C ALA A 190 -28.97 -5.78 -5.73
N VAL A 191 -27.70 -6.18 -5.63
CA VAL A 191 -26.56 -5.30 -5.89
C VAL A 191 -26.02 -5.62 -7.26
N ALA A 192 -26.08 -4.68 -8.22
CA ALA A 192 -25.65 -4.91 -9.59
C ALA A 192 -26.31 -6.16 -10.23
N GLY A 193 -27.60 -6.39 -9.92
CA GLY A 193 -28.34 -7.59 -10.35
C GLY A 193 -28.00 -8.88 -9.59
N ALA A 194 -27.01 -8.87 -8.70
CA ALA A 194 -26.66 -10.01 -7.86
C ALA A 194 -27.51 -10.08 -6.58
N PRO A 195 -28.08 -11.24 -6.21
CA PRO A 195 -28.85 -11.40 -4.99
C PRO A 195 -28.04 -11.08 -3.73
N LEU A 196 -28.68 -10.40 -2.79
CA LEU A 196 -28.15 -10.19 -1.43
C LEU A 196 -28.67 -11.31 -0.52
N ARG A 197 -27.75 -12.06 0.10
CA ARG A 197 -28.06 -13.18 0.97
C ARG A 197 -27.57 -12.97 2.38
N LEU A 198 -28.22 -13.66 3.30
CA LEU A 198 -27.84 -13.80 4.70
C LEU A 198 -27.94 -15.27 5.09
N ASP A 199 -26.83 -15.85 5.52
CA ASP A 199 -26.81 -17.19 6.09
C ASP A 199 -26.81 -17.08 7.61
N ILE A 200 -27.71 -17.84 8.27
CA ILE A 200 -27.74 -17.99 9.72
C ILE A 200 -27.49 -19.46 10.06
N VAL A 201 -26.45 -19.72 10.85
CA VAL A 201 -26.05 -21.08 11.25
C VAL A 201 -26.41 -21.32 12.71
N ILE A 202 -27.17 -22.38 12.96
CA ILE A 202 -27.52 -22.89 14.29
C ILE A 202 -26.75 -24.18 14.53
N ALA A 203 -25.78 -24.16 15.44
CA ALA A 203 -24.91 -25.29 15.77
C ALA A 203 -25.42 -26.03 17.02
N GLY A 204 -26.14 -27.13 16.82
CA GLY A 204 -26.93 -27.78 17.85
C GLY A 204 -28.10 -26.88 18.26
N ASP A 205 -27.92 -26.17 19.38
CA ASP A 205 -28.83 -25.18 19.96
C ASP A 205 -28.19 -23.79 20.12
N LEU A 206 -26.93 -23.62 19.70
CA LEU A 206 -26.20 -22.35 19.74
C LEU A 206 -26.29 -21.62 18.39
N VAL A 207 -26.28 -20.28 18.43
CA VAL A 207 -26.24 -19.46 17.22
C VAL A 207 -24.79 -19.27 16.79
N ALA A 208 -24.33 -19.96 15.76
CA ALA A 208 -22.92 -19.96 15.37
C ALA A 208 -22.54 -18.79 14.46
N GLU A 209 -23.37 -18.44 13.49
CA GLU A 209 -23.00 -17.45 12.47
C GLU A 209 -24.23 -16.71 11.97
N ALA A 210 -24.06 -15.42 11.67
CA ALA A 210 -24.93 -14.66 10.81
C ALA A 210 -24.07 -13.86 9.83
N ARG A 211 -24.11 -14.21 8.54
CA ARG A 211 -23.22 -13.67 7.52
C ARG A 211 -24.00 -13.14 6.32
N ARG A 212 -23.90 -11.84 6.07
CA ARG A 212 -24.45 -11.17 4.89
C ARG A 212 -23.41 -11.17 3.76
N TYR A 213 -23.83 -11.44 2.53
CA TYR A 213 -22.96 -11.41 1.34
C TYR A 213 -23.76 -11.20 0.05
N VAL A 214 -23.11 -10.61 -0.94
CA VAL A 214 -23.63 -10.50 -2.31
C VAL A 214 -23.15 -11.73 -3.10
N VAL A 215 -24.06 -12.37 -3.83
CA VAL A 215 -23.73 -13.54 -4.65
C VAL A 215 -23.11 -13.09 -5.97
N ILE A 216 -21.82 -12.81 -5.95
CA ILE A 216 -21.06 -12.42 -7.14
C ILE A 216 -21.05 -13.61 -8.12
N PRO A 217 -21.48 -13.43 -9.38
CA PRO A 217 -21.48 -14.50 -10.37
C PRO A 217 -20.08 -15.09 -10.60
N GLU A 218 -19.97 -16.41 -10.65
CA GLU A 218 -18.69 -17.08 -10.91
C GLU A 218 -18.09 -16.67 -12.29
N SER A 219 -18.96 -16.39 -13.26
CA SER A 219 -18.57 -15.86 -14.57
C SER A 219 -17.82 -14.51 -14.48
N PHE A 220 -18.23 -13.62 -13.57
CA PHE A 220 -17.51 -12.38 -13.28
C PHE A 220 -16.13 -12.69 -12.69
N GLY A 221 -16.07 -13.59 -11.70
CA GLY A 221 -14.80 -13.99 -11.08
C GLY A 221 -13.81 -14.54 -12.10
N ARG A 222 -14.26 -15.40 -13.03
CA ARG A 222 -13.42 -15.92 -14.11
C ARG A 222 -12.95 -14.82 -15.07
N ARG A 223 -13.84 -13.93 -15.51
CA ARG A 223 -13.48 -12.82 -16.40
C ARG A 223 -12.51 -11.84 -15.75
N TYR A 224 -12.70 -11.51 -14.48
CA TYR A 224 -11.80 -10.64 -13.73
C TYR A 224 -10.43 -11.30 -13.53
N ALA A 225 -10.38 -12.60 -13.22
CA ALA A 225 -9.12 -13.34 -13.14
C ALA A 225 -8.37 -13.37 -14.48
N GLU A 226 -9.07 -13.54 -15.60
CA GLU A 226 -8.49 -13.46 -16.94
C GLU A 226 -7.91 -12.07 -17.22
N MET A 227 -8.66 -11.01 -16.90
CA MET A 227 -8.20 -9.61 -16.98
C MET A 227 -6.89 -9.40 -16.18
N ARG A 228 -6.85 -9.92 -14.95
CA ARG A 228 -5.71 -9.81 -14.03
C ARG A 228 -4.50 -10.63 -14.48
N SER A 229 -4.71 -11.76 -15.14
CA SER A 229 -3.61 -12.60 -15.62
C SER A 229 -2.67 -11.86 -16.60
N ALA A 230 -3.21 -10.94 -17.41
CA ALA A 230 -2.41 -10.11 -18.31
C ALA A 230 -1.60 -9.04 -17.54
N ASN A 231 -2.18 -8.44 -16.48
CA ASN A 231 -1.46 -7.54 -15.59
C ASN A 231 -0.26 -8.26 -14.96
N ASP A 232 -0.51 -9.46 -14.44
CA ASP A 232 0.47 -10.26 -13.70
C ASP A 232 1.57 -10.78 -14.63
N LEU A 233 1.24 -11.16 -15.88
CA LEU A 233 2.23 -11.57 -16.88
C LEU A 233 3.20 -10.42 -17.21
N LEU A 234 2.69 -9.21 -17.43
CA LEU A 234 3.51 -8.03 -17.72
C LEU A 234 4.46 -7.71 -16.54
N ALA A 235 3.93 -7.77 -15.31
CA ALA A 235 4.74 -7.57 -14.11
C ALA A 235 5.78 -8.68 -13.91
N LEU A 236 5.46 -9.93 -14.23
CA LEU A 236 6.39 -11.06 -14.18
C LEU A 236 7.56 -10.86 -15.13
N LEU A 237 7.30 -10.50 -16.39
CA LEU A 237 8.34 -10.22 -17.38
C LEU A 237 9.27 -9.09 -16.91
N ALA A 238 8.70 -8.02 -16.34
CA ALA A 238 9.48 -6.94 -15.77
C ALA A 238 10.26 -7.34 -14.52
N THR A 239 9.69 -8.20 -13.66
CA THR A 239 10.38 -8.76 -12.49
C THR A 239 11.60 -9.59 -12.91
N LEU A 240 11.49 -10.39 -13.97
CA LEU A 240 12.62 -11.15 -14.51
C LEU A 240 13.75 -10.23 -15.00
N GLY A 241 13.41 -9.12 -15.67
CA GLY A 241 14.42 -8.12 -16.05
C GLY A 241 15.02 -7.40 -14.85
N MET A 242 14.24 -7.10 -13.80
CA MET A 242 14.73 -6.57 -12.53
C MET A 242 15.74 -7.53 -11.87
N LEU A 243 15.46 -8.84 -11.86
CA LEU A 243 16.42 -9.85 -11.40
C LEU A 243 17.72 -9.81 -12.21
N GLY A 244 17.62 -9.64 -13.54
CA GLY A 244 18.77 -9.41 -14.41
C GLY A 244 19.60 -8.20 -13.98
N LEU A 245 18.95 -7.08 -13.64
CA LEU A 245 19.64 -5.88 -13.12
C LEU A 245 20.30 -6.12 -11.76
N ILE A 246 19.66 -6.88 -10.86
CA ILE A 246 20.27 -7.25 -9.57
C ILE A 246 21.52 -8.10 -9.80
N VAL A 247 21.46 -9.09 -10.69
CA VAL A 247 22.63 -9.91 -11.05
C VAL A 247 23.74 -9.02 -11.63
N ALA A 248 23.41 -8.10 -12.54
CA ALA A 248 24.38 -7.17 -13.12
C ALA A 248 25.02 -6.25 -12.06
N ALA A 249 24.23 -5.76 -11.09
CA ALA A 249 24.71 -5.00 -9.95
C ALA A 249 25.69 -5.82 -9.10
N MET A 250 25.35 -7.08 -8.79
CA MET A 250 26.18 -7.95 -7.94
C MET A 250 27.46 -8.39 -8.63
N VAL A 251 27.42 -8.67 -9.93
CA VAL A 251 28.63 -8.96 -10.72
C VAL A 251 29.56 -7.75 -10.74
N SER A 252 29.01 -6.55 -10.95
CA SER A 252 29.77 -5.29 -10.95
C SER A 252 30.37 -5.01 -9.58
N LEU A 253 29.57 -5.16 -8.51
CA LEU A 253 30.01 -4.99 -7.14
C LEU A 253 31.14 -5.97 -6.79
N ARG A 254 31.02 -7.24 -7.17
CA ARG A 254 32.08 -8.25 -6.96
C ARG A 254 33.38 -7.86 -7.67
N ARG A 255 33.29 -7.36 -8.91
CA ARG A 255 34.46 -6.89 -9.66
C ARG A 255 35.14 -5.73 -8.94
N TYR A 256 34.42 -4.66 -8.64
CA TYR A 256 34.98 -3.49 -7.98
C TYR A 256 35.43 -3.77 -6.53
N ALA A 257 34.80 -4.72 -5.83
CA ALA A 257 35.24 -5.14 -4.51
C ALA A 257 36.61 -5.82 -4.56
N ARG A 258 36.87 -6.67 -5.58
CA ARG A 258 38.20 -7.27 -5.81
C ARG A 258 39.26 -6.22 -6.13
N GLU A 259 38.89 -5.18 -6.85
CA GLU A 259 39.74 -4.04 -7.17
C GLU A 259 39.90 -3.05 -6.00
N ARG A 260 39.23 -3.31 -4.85
CA ARG A 260 39.20 -2.42 -3.66
C ARG A 260 38.65 -1.02 -3.95
N LEU A 261 37.77 -0.91 -4.94
CA LEU A 261 37.19 0.35 -5.41
C LEU A 261 35.81 0.66 -4.79
N VAL A 262 35.27 -0.20 -3.93
CA VAL A 262 33.94 0.00 -3.31
C VAL A 262 34.05 0.81 -2.02
N ARG A 263 33.25 1.88 -1.91
CA ARG A 263 33.05 2.63 -0.66
C ARG A 263 31.94 1.96 0.15
N TRP A 264 32.31 1.13 1.13
CA TRP A 264 31.33 0.36 1.91
C TRP A 264 30.64 1.15 3.01
N ARG A 265 31.33 2.14 3.60
CA ARG A 265 30.88 2.82 4.81
C ARG A 265 29.56 3.55 4.58
N GLU A 266 29.47 4.36 3.54
CA GLU A 266 28.33 5.23 3.28
C GLU A 266 27.08 4.43 2.86
N PRO A 267 27.15 3.47 1.91
CA PRO A 267 26.03 2.57 1.63
C PRO A 267 25.59 1.77 2.86
N LEU A 268 26.51 1.32 3.71
CA LEU A 268 26.15 0.58 4.93
C LEU A 268 25.39 1.46 5.93
N VAL A 269 25.77 2.72 6.09
CA VAL A 269 25.04 3.67 6.95
C VAL A 269 23.63 3.92 6.41
N VAL A 270 23.50 4.17 5.11
CA VAL A 270 22.19 4.37 4.47
C VAL A 270 21.33 3.11 4.58
N GLY A 271 21.92 1.94 4.34
CA GLY A 271 21.26 0.65 4.50
C GLY A 271 20.83 0.39 5.94
N ALA A 272 21.67 0.70 6.94
CA ALA A 272 21.32 0.56 8.35
C ALA A 272 20.15 1.47 8.73
N ILE A 273 20.13 2.73 8.28
CA ILE A 273 19.00 3.65 8.50
C ILE A 273 17.72 3.08 7.88
N GLY A 274 17.77 2.66 6.62
CA GLY A 274 16.62 2.06 5.94
C GLY A 274 16.14 0.77 6.61
N GLY A 275 17.07 -0.10 7.02
CA GLY A 275 16.76 -1.34 7.74
C GLY A 275 16.11 -1.08 9.10
N VAL A 276 16.59 -0.09 9.86
CA VAL A 276 15.96 0.33 11.13
C VAL A 276 14.57 0.88 10.89
N LEU A 277 14.38 1.72 9.87
CA LEU A 277 13.05 2.26 9.52
C LEU A 277 12.07 1.15 9.14
N LEU A 278 12.50 0.17 8.34
CA LEU A 278 11.68 -0.96 7.92
C LEU A 278 11.37 -1.91 9.09
N ALA A 279 12.34 -2.20 9.95
CA ALA A 279 12.11 -2.95 11.19
C ALA A 279 11.11 -2.22 12.10
N ALA A 280 11.28 -0.91 12.28
CA ALA A 280 10.37 -0.09 13.08
C ALA A 280 8.95 -0.10 12.49
N ALA A 281 8.81 -0.01 11.16
CA ALA A 281 7.52 -0.13 10.49
C ALA A 281 6.87 -1.50 10.69
N SER A 282 7.64 -2.58 10.61
CA SER A 282 7.14 -3.93 10.85
C SER A 282 6.76 -4.15 12.33
N VAL A 283 7.53 -3.63 13.28
CA VAL A 283 7.20 -3.66 14.72
C VAL A 283 5.91 -2.88 14.99
N ASN A 284 5.75 -1.73 14.33
CA ASN A 284 4.59 -0.85 14.47
C ASN A 284 3.27 -1.52 14.01
N GLN A 285 3.34 -2.58 13.20
CA GLN A 285 2.19 -3.37 12.74
C GLN A 285 1.87 -4.59 13.61
N LEU A 286 2.72 -4.96 14.58
CA LEU A 286 2.49 -6.14 15.44
C LEU A 286 1.12 -6.17 16.13
N PRO A 287 0.54 -5.05 16.60
CA PRO A 287 -0.81 -5.07 17.18
C PRO A 287 -1.88 -5.55 16.18
N ALA A 288 -1.76 -5.22 14.90
CA ALA A 288 -2.71 -5.63 13.87
C ALA A 288 -2.56 -7.12 13.51
N ASN A 289 -1.34 -7.67 13.61
CA ASN A 289 -1.05 -9.07 13.28
C ASN A 289 -1.83 -10.08 14.14
N TRP A 290 -2.29 -9.68 15.33
CA TRP A 290 -3.19 -10.50 16.15
C TRP A 290 -4.50 -10.87 15.46
N MET A 291 -4.91 -10.10 14.45
CA MET A 291 -6.08 -10.44 13.65
C MET A 291 -5.88 -11.75 12.86
N ALA A 292 -4.64 -12.09 12.50
CA ALA A 292 -4.26 -13.29 11.78
C ALA A 292 -3.63 -14.40 12.67
N TYR A 293 -3.62 -14.23 14.00
CA TYR A 293 -3.09 -15.24 14.92
C TYR A 293 -3.87 -16.55 14.84
N ASP A 294 -3.19 -17.70 14.78
CA ASP A 294 -3.82 -19.02 14.89
C ASP A 294 -3.94 -19.41 16.38
N THR A 295 -5.18 -19.59 16.85
CA THR A 295 -5.44 -19.90 18.27
C THR A 295 -4.97 -21.29 18.67
N ALA A 296 -4.73 -22.20 17.73
CA ALA A 296 -4.11 -23.49 18.02
C ALA A 296 -2.63 -23.37 18.41
N GLY A 297 -1.96 -22.29 17.98
CA GLY A 297 -0.55 -22.04 18.26
C GLY A 297 -0.29 -21.29 19.57
N SER A 298 0.97 -21.22 19.99
CA SER A 298 1.38 -20.43 21.16
C SER A 298 1.37 -18.92 20.87
N ALA A 299 0.74 -18.13 21.74
CA ALA A 299 0.75 -16.66 21.64
C ALA A 299 2.16 -16.06 21.80
N ALA A 300 3.03 -16.70 22.59
CA ALA A 300 4.42 -16.30 22.73
C ALA A 300 5.21 -16.58 21.44
N LEU A 301 4.98 -17.74 20.81
CA LEU A 301 5.60 -18.06 19.53
C LEU A 301 5.14 -17.11 18.43
N HIS A 302 3.85 -16.77 18.37
CA HIS A 302 3.33 -15.79 17.40
C HIS A 302 4.02 -14.43 17.53
N GLN A 303 4.20 -13.93 18.77
CA GLN A 303 4.94 -12.68 19.02
C GLN A 303 6.40 -12.79 18.62
N ALA A 304 7.07 -13.88 18.99
CA ALA A 304 8.45 -14.13 18.64
C ALA A 304 8.64 -14.18 17.11
N MET A 305 7.72 -14.81 16.37
CA MET A 305 7.71 -14.83 14.91
C MET A 305 7.45 -13.45 14.31
N GLY A 306 6.57 -12.64 14.91
CA GLY A 306 6.38 -11.25 14.50
C GLY A 306 7.64 -10.39 14.67
N ILE A 307 8.33 -10.52 15.81
CA ILE A 307 9.60 -9.82 16.05
C ILE A 307 10.69 -10.32 15.11
N LEU A 308 10.81 -11.63 14.92
CA LEU A 308 11.77 -12.22 13.98
C LEU A 308 11.50 -11.75 12.55
N ALA A 309 10.24 -11.69 12.13
CA ALA A 309 9.85 -11.14 10.83
C ALA A 309 10.26 -9.67 10.70
N ALA A 310 10.06 -8.84 11.73
CA ALA A 310 10.51 -7.46 11.72
C ALA A 310 12.03 -7.31 11.62
N VAL A 311 12.79 -8.16 12.33
CA VAL A 311 14.26 -8.23 12.21
C VAL A 311 14.68 -8.68 10.82
N ALA A 312 14.00 -9.68 10.24
CA ALA A 312 14.29 -10.18 8.90
C ALA A 312 13.99 -9.13 7.82
N VAL A 313 12.87 -8.40 7.94
CA VAL A 313 12.51 -7.28 7.06
C VAL A 313 13.55 -6.15 7.18
N GLY A 314 13.95 -5.79 8.39
CA GLY A 314 14.98 -4.78 8.60
C GLY A 314 16.35 -5.18 8.06
N GLY A 315 16.79 -6.41 8.36
CA GLY A 315 18.06 -6.96 7.88
C GLY A 315 18.09 -7.13 6.37
N GLY A 316 17.01 -7.67 5.78
CA GLY A 316 16.85 -7.79 4.34
C GLY A 316 16.85 -6.44 3.63
N GLY A 317 16.12 -5.45 4.18
CA GLY A 317 16.11 -4.08 3.68
C GLY A 317 17.48 -3.40 3.76
N MET A 318 18.21 -3.59 4.87
CA MET A 318 19.58 -3.11 5.04
C MET A 318 20.52 -3.70 3.99
N LEU A 319 20.47 -5.02 3.79
CA LEU A 319 21.28 -5.71 2.78
C LEU A 319 20.96 -5.22 1.37
N LEU A 320 19.68 -5.17 1.01
CA LEU A 320 19.22 -4.70 -0.30
C LEU A 320 19.73 -3.29 -0.58
N LEU A 321 19.49 -2.34 0.33
CA LEU A 321 19.92 -0.95 0.18
C LEU A 321 21.44 -0.81 0.12
N THR A 322 22.17 -1.48 1.01
CA THR A 322 23.64 -1.43 1.04
C THR A 322 24.23 -1.94 -0.27
N LEU A 323 23.78 -3.12 -0.73
CA LEU A 323 24.36 -3.79 -1.90
C LEU A 323 24.01 -3.07 -3.20
N THR A 324 22.75 -2.65 -3.37
CA THR A 324 22.33 -1.91 -4.57
C THR A 324 23.00 -0.54 -4.65
N LEU A 325 23.09 0.18 -3.52
CA LEU A 325 23.69 1.50 -3.49
C LEU A 325 25.22 1.46 -3.65
N ALA A 326 25.90 0.47 -3.07
CA ALA A 326 27.33 0.26 -3.27
C ALA A 326 27.66 -0.07 -4.73
N ALA A 327 26.86 -0.93 -5.37
CA ALA A 327 27.02 -1.25 -6.80
C ALA A 327 26.78 -0.01 -7.68
N ALA A 328 25.70 0.73 -7.40
CA ALA A 328 25.34 1.94 -8.12
C ALA A 328 26.40 3.03 -7.96
N GLU A 329 26.93 3.25 -6.75
CA GLU A 329 28.00 4.23 -6.48
C GLU A 329 29.25 3.91 -7.29
N ALA A 330 29.74 2.67 -7.19
CA ALA A 330 30.96 2.24 -7.86
C ALA A 330 30.84 2.36 -9.39
N LEU A 331 29.69 1.97 -9.95
CA LEU A 331 29.43 2.08 -11.38
C LEU A 331 29.30 3.54 -11.84
N THR A 332 28.53 4.35 -11.11
CA THR A 332 28.27 5.76 -11.48
C THR A 332 29.55 6.57 -11.44
N ARG A 333 30.39 6.37 -10.42
CA ARG A 333 31.69 7.05 -10.30
C ARG A 333 32.59 6.78 -11.50
N GLN A 334 32.57 5.57 -12.04
CA GLN A 334 33.38 5.19 -13.20
C GLN A 334 32.77 5.65 -14.52
N ALA A 335 31.45 5.61 -14.64
CA ALA A 335 30.74 5.98 -15.87
C ALA A 335 30.63 7.50 -16.05
N PHE A 336 30.50 8.24 -14.95
CA PHE A 336 30.11 9.65 -14.93
C PHE A 336 30.92 10.44 -13.89
N PRO A 337 32.25 10.59 -14.05
CA PRO A 337 33.09 11.31 -13.09
C PRO A 337 32.73 12.79 -12.91
N TRP A 338 32.00 13.39 -13.86
CA TRP A 338 31.49 14.76 -13.75
C TRP A 338 30.20 14.88 -12.94
N HIS A 339 29.65 13.78 -12.41
CA HIS A 339 28.55 13.86 -11.44
C HIS A 339 29.09 14.33 -10.09
N LEU A 340 28.25 15.03 -9.31
CA LEU A 340 28.59 15.33 -7.92
C LEU A 340 28.70 14.02 -7.14
N ASP A 341 29.74 13.91 -6.35
CA ASP A 341 29.93 12.80 -5.42
C ASP A 341 28.78 12.82 -4.41
N TRP A 342 28.05 11.71 -4.31
CA TRP A 342 26.82 11.63 -3.53
C TRP A 342 27.03 11.94 -2.05
N TRP A 343 28.22 11.58 -1.54
CA TRP A 343 28.58 11.71 -0.13
C TRP A 343 29.18 13.08 0.13
N ALA A 344 30.10 13.53 -0.74
CA ALA A 344 30.72 14.85 -0.59
C ALA A 344 29.73 15.98 -0.84
N ALA A 345 28.72 15.80 -1.70
CA ALA A 345 27.67 16.79 -1.96
C ALA A 345 27.00 17.28 -0.66
N TRP A 346 26.84 16.42 0.35
CA TRP A 346 26.24 16.80 1.63
C TRP A 346 27.16 17.65 2.52
N ARG A 347 28.49 17.61 2.34
CA ARG A 347 29.41 18.61 2.92
C ARG A 347 29.21 19.97 2.28
N TYR A 348 28.92 20.00 0.98
CA TYR A 348 28.65 21.19 0.18
C TYR A 348 27.16 21.53 0.04
N ARG A 349 26.31 21.07 0.96
CA ARG A 349 24.84 21.30 0.90
C ARG A 349 24.43 22.78 0.94
N GLY A 350 25.33 23.67 1.38
CA GLY A 350 25.14 25.11 1.33
C GLY A 350 25.50 25.76 -0.03
N SER A 351 25.78 24.97 -1.07
CA SER A 351 26.10 25.44 -2.43
C SER A 351 24.86 25.60 -3.31
N VAL A 352 24.98 26.39 -4.39
CA VAL A 352 23.90 26.61 -5.36
C VAL A 352 23.60 25.34 -6.16
N GLU A 353 24.62 24.53 -6.40
CA GLU A 353 24.58 23.32 -7.21
C GLU A 353 23.85 22.19 -6.51
N VAL A 354 24.03 22.04 -5.20
CA VAL A 354 23.26 21.08 -4.39
C VAL A 354 21.83 21.61 -4.19
N ALA A 355 21.67 22.90 -3.89
CA ALA A 355 20.35 23.52 -3.76
C ALA A 355 19.51 23.38 -5.04
N GLY A 356 20.13 23.57 -6.22
CA GLY A 356 19.48 23.41 -7.52
C GLY A 356 19.02 21.97 -7.79
N ARG A 357 19.79 20.97 -7.35
CA ARG A 357 19.40 19.55 -7.47
C ARG A 357 18.28 19.17 -6.51
N VAL A 358 18.35 19.63 -5.25
CA VAL A 358 17.27 19.45 -4.28
C VAL A 358 15.98 20.11 -4.78
N ALA A 359 16.05 21.36 -5.24
CA ALA A 359 14.91 22.05 -5.84
C ALA A 359 14.39 21.34 -7.10
N GLY A 360 15.29 20.86 -7.96
CA GLY A 360 14.95 20.06 -9.14
C GLY A 360 14.21 18.77 -8.79
N GLY A 361 14.57 18.13 -7.67
CA GLY A 361 13.85 16.96 -7.15
C GLY A 361 12.40 17.28 -6.79
N TYR A 362 12.15 18.34 -6.02
CA TYR A 362 10.78 18.76 -5.69
C TYR A 362 9.96 19.20 -6.91
N VAL A 363 10.58 19.92 -7.85
CA VAL A 363 9.94 20.30 -9.12
C VAL A 363 9.56 19.06 -9.91
N THR A 364 10.45 18.07 -9.98
CA THR A 364 10.20 16.80 -10.69
C THR A 364 9.07 16.01 -10.02
N ALA A 365 9.03 15.94 -8.68
CA ALA A 365 7.93 15.30 -7.95
C ALA A 365 6.58 16.00 -8.21
N ALA A 366 6.54 17.33 -8.16
CA ALA A 366 5.33 18.10 -8.47
C ALA A 366 4.87 17.90 -9.92
N ALA A 367 5.80 17.86 -10.87
CA ALA A 367 5.51 17.56 -12.26
C ALA A 367 5.00 16.12 -12.45
N GLY A 368 5.55 15.14 -11.72
CA GLY A 368 5.05 13.77 -11.65
C GLY A 368 3.60 13.70 -11.17
N PHE A 369 3.26 14.45 -10.11
CA PHE A 369 1.87 14.55 -9.65
C PHE A 369 0.92 15.19 -10.67
N ALA A 370 1.38 16.23 -11.38
CA ALA A 370 0.60 16.83 -12.46
C ALA A 370 0.39 15.84 -13.61
N TRP A 371 1.44 15.08 -13.96
CA TRP A 371 1.40 14.04 -14.99
C TRP A 371 0.42 12.93 -14.64
N VAL A 372 0.54 12.29 -13.46
CA VAL A 372 -0.32 11.16 -13.07
C VAL A 372 -1.78 11.58 -12.99
N THR A 373 -2.06 12.77 -12.45
CA THR A 373 -3.44 13.28 -12.34
C THR A 373 -4.02 13.59 -13.72
N LEU A 374 -3.25 14.21 -14.61
CA LEU A 374 -3.67 14.43 -16.01
C LEU A 374 -3.90 13.10 -16.74
N PHE A 375 -2.97 12.15 -16.59
CA PHE A 375 -3.05 10.84 -17.21
C PHE A 375 -4.33 10.12 -16.82
N TYR A 376 -4.68 10.08 -15.53
CA TYR A 376 -5.90 9.42 -15.07
C TYR A 376 -7.18 10.18 -15.47
N VAL A 377 -7.16 11.52 -15.49
CA VAL A 377 -8.31 12.28 -16.00
C VAL A 377 -8.56 11.98 -17.47
N VAL A 378 -7.51 11.97 -18.29
CA VAL A 378 -7.63 11.70 -19.72
C VAL A 378 -8.05 10.25 -19.96
N THR A 379 -7.34 9.29 -19.37
CA THR A 379 -7.58 7.86 -19.65
C THR A 379 -8.94 7.38 -19.20
N ARG A 380 -9.41 7.82 -18.03
CA ARG A 380 -10.74 7.47 -17.54
C ARG A 380 -11.86 8.13 -18.33
N ARG A 381 -11.71 9.41 -18.72
CA ARG A 381 -12.78 10.16 -19.41
C ARG A 381 -12.83 9.93 -20.91
N VAL A 382 -11.68 9.75 -21.55
CA VAL A 382 -11.58 9.65 -23.02
C VAL A 382 -11.53 8.19 -23.45
N PHE A 383 -10.74 7.36 -22.77
CA PHE A 383 -10.54 5.96 -23.16
C PHE A 383 -11.35 4.95 -22.34
N GLY A 384 -12.08 5.40 -21.31
CA GLY A 384 -12.86 4.53 -20.44
C GLY A 384 -12.01 3.55 -19.61
N TRP A 385 -10.74 3.88 -19.36
CA TRP A 385 -9.85 3.03 -18.57
C TRP A 385 -10.33 2.95 -17.12
N TRP A 386 -10.12 1.80 -16.49
CA TRP A 386 -10.55 1.53 -15.13
C TRP A 386 -9.37 1.41 -14.19
N VAL A 387 -9.54 1.98 -12.99
CA VAL A 387 -8.74 1.76 -11.80
C VAL A 387 -9.67 1.68 -10.59
N PRO A 388 -9.35 0.85 -9.59
CA PRO A 388 -10.24 0.64 -8.46
C PRO A 388 -10.40 1.91 -7.62
N SER A 389 -11.60 2.12 -7.08
CA SER A 389 -11.81 3.19 -6.10
C SER A 389 -11.15 2.86 -4.76
N ALA A 390 -10.60 3.87 -4.10
CA ALA A 390 -9.87 3.70 -2.85
C ALA A 390 -10.26 4.75 -1.80
N LEU A 391 -10.11 4.39 -0.53
CA LEU A 391 -10.16 5.37 0.55
C LEU A 391 -8.91 6.23 0.53
N ILE A 392 -9.06 7.51 0.88
CA ILE A 392 -7.92 8.42 1.07
C ILE A 392 -7.16 8.05 2.36
N ASP A 393 -7.84 7.45 3.33
CA ASP A 393 -7.28 7.06 4.61
C ASP A 393 -7.52 5.60 4.96
N ASP A 394 -6.54 4.98 5.59
CA ASP A 394 -6.63 3.65 6.17
C ASP A 394 -6.71 3.76 7.71
N PRO A 395 -7.86 3.44 8.32
CA PRO A 395 -8.02 3.46 9.78
C PRO A 395 -7.06 2.53 10.53
N ASN A 396 -6.51 1.51 9.87
CA ASN A 396 -5.53 0.62 10.49
C ASN A 396 -4.17 1.31 10.63
N LEU A 397 -3.76 2.10 9.62
CA LEU A 397 -2.50 2.85 9.67
C LEU A 397 -2.53 3.88 10.80
N ILE A 398 -3.60 4.68 10.89
CA ILE A 398 -3.73 5.72 11.91
C ILE A 398 -3.84 5.15 13.33
N ALA A 399 -4.30 3.91 13.47
CA ALA A 399 -4.41 3.22 14.75
C ALA A 399 -3.10 2.63 15.27
N THR A 400 -2.03 2.63 14.45
CA THR A 400 -0.72 2.17 14.90
C THR A 400 -0.04 3.18 15.84
N PRO A 401 0.91 2.75 16.69
CA PRO A 401 1.64 3.66 17.58
C PRO A 401 2.34 4.84 16.87
N MET A 402 2.90 4.61 15.68
CA MET A 402 3.61 5.60 14.86
C MET A 402 3.09 5.59 13.42
N PRO A 403 1.93 6.20 13.11
CA PRO A 403 1.28 6.04 11.80
C PRO A 403 2.12 6.49 10.59
N TRP A 404 3.06 7.41 10.80
CA TRP A 404 3.94 7.94 9.77
C TRP A 404 5.11 7.02 9.40
N VAL A 405 5.50 6.07 10.26
CA VAL A 405 6.78 5.35 10.11
C VAL A 405 6.82 4.46 8.87
N ALA A 406 5.70 3.80 8.54
CA ALA A 406 5.61 2.93 7.37
C ALA A 406 5.76 3.74 6.07
N GLY A 407 5.08 4.88 5.98
CA GLY A 407 5.19 5.77 4.83
C GLY A 407 6.62 6.31 4.63
N VAL A 408 7.29 6.70 5.72
CA VAL A 408 8.69 7.14 5.67
C VAL A 408 9.63 5.99 5.26
N ALA A 409 9.48 4.81 5.86
CA ALA A 409 10.32 3.65 5.59
C ALA A 409 10.22 3.19 4.12
N LEU A 410 9.00 3.07 3.61
CA LEU A 410 8.74 2.65 2.23
C LEU A 410 9.20 3.72 1.23
N ALA A 411 8.92 5.00 1.48
CA ALA A 411 9.40 6.07 0.60
C ALA A 411 10.93 6.13 0.55
N PHE A 412 11.59 5.98 1.69
CA PHE A 412 13.06 5.98 1.79
C PHE A 412 13.67 4.77 1.07
N GLN A 413 13.15 3.57 1.32
CA GLN A 413 13.68 2.37 0.69
C GLN A 413 13.46 2.38 -0.82
N ALA A 414 12.23 2.63 -1.28
CA ALA A 414 11.90 2.66 -2.71
C ALA A 414 12.75 3.69 -3.46
N ALA A 415 12.81 4.94 -2.98
CA ALA A 415 13.54 6.00 -3.65
C ALA A 415 15.03 5.68 -3.82
N ILE A 416 15.67 5.04 -2.83
CA ILE A 416 17.10 4.74 -2.92
C ILE A 416 17.35 3.48 -3.75
N SER A 417 16.65 2.38 -3.46
CA SER A 417 16.94 1.12 -4.16
C SER A 417 16.48 1.14 -5.61
N GLU A 418 15.32 1.76 -5.91
CA GLU A 418 14.80 1.76 -7.27
C GLU A 418 15.58 2.71 -8.17
N GLU A 419 15.98 3.89 -7.68
CA GLU A 419 16.85 4.77 -8.48
C GLU A 419 18.25 4.19 -8.66
N ALA A 420 18.78 3.49 -7.65
CA ALA A 420 20.02 2.74 -7.79
C ALA A 420 19.89 1.62 -8.85
N LEU A 421 18.83 0.81 -8.78
CA LEU A 421 18.69 -0.40 -9.58
C LEU A 421 18.20 -0.13 -11.01
N PHE A 422 17.23 0.76 -11.21
CA PHE A 422 16.63 1.00 -12.52
C PHE A 422 17.28 2.15 -13.29
N ARG A 423 18.03 3.04 -12.63
CA ARG A 423 18.72 4.16 -13.31
C ARG A 423 20.22 3.99 -13.22
N ALA A 424 20.78 4.07 -12.00
CA ALA A 424 22.21 4.18 -11.83
C ALA A 424 22.98 2.95 -12.34
N VAL A 425 22.59 1.74 -11.96
CA VAL A 425 23.25 0.50 -12.40
C VAL A 425 23.20 0.32 -13.92
N PRO A 426 22.02 0.19 -14.57
CA PRO A 426 21.94 -0.13 -15.99
C PRO A 426 22.52 0.97 -16.89
N LEU A 427 22.25 2.24 -16.59
CA LEU A 427 22.71 3.34 -17.43
C LEU A 427 24.22 3.56 -17.29
N SER A 428 24.80 3.34 -16.11
CA SER A 428 26.26 3.39 -15.93
C SER A 428 26.94 2.22 -16.63
N LEU A 429 26.39 1.01 -16.52
CA LEU A 429 26.91 -0.16 -17.24
C LEU A 429 26.89 0.06 -18.75
N LEU A 430 25.77 0.54 -19.28
CA LEU A 430 25.65 0.84 -20.69
C LEU A 430 26.63 1.93 -21.13
N ALA A 431 26.73 3.03 -20.36
CA ALA A 431 27.65 4.12 -20.67
C ALA A 431 29.11 3.66 -20.74
N LEU A 432 29.53 2.74 -19.85
CA LEU A 432 30.86 2.14 -19.88
C LEU A 432 31.04 1.22 -21.11
N GLN A 433 30.03 0.43 -21.47
CA GLN A 433 30.07 -0.48 -22.62
C GLN A 433 30.13 0.27 -23.95
N VAL A 434 29.37 1.37 -24.09
CA VAL A 434 29.26 2.13 -25.35
C VAL A 434 30.16 3.36 -25.39
N ALA A 435 31.10 3.51 -24.45
CA ALA A 435 31.95 4.69 -24.31
C ALA A 435 32.70 5.09 -25.59
N ARG A 436 33.15 4.10 -26.38
CA ARG A 436 33.88 4.31 -27.65
C ARG A 436 33.02 4.04 -28.89
N HIS A 437 31.71 3.81 -28.72
CA HIS A 437 30.82 3.46 -29.82
C HIS A 437 30.38 4.71 -30.58
N ARG A 438 30.44 4.68 -31.92
CA ARG A 438 30.06 5.81 -32.81
C ARG A 438 28.65 6.37 -32.52
N ASN A 439 27.70 5.49 -32.21
CA ASN A 439 26.30 5.85 -31.91
C ASN A 439 25.99 5.88 -30.41
N ARG A 440 26.92 6.34 -29.57
CA ARG A 440 26.78 6.36 -28.10
C ARG A 440 25.46 6.97 -27.65
N ASP A 441 25.09 8.13 -28.19
CA ASP A 441 23.90 8.86 -27.75
C ASP A 441 22.60 8.08 -28.07
N ALA A 442 22.53 7.41 -29.22
CA ALA A 442 21.40 6.56 -29.58
C ALA A 442 21.29 5.33 -28.65
N TRP A 443 22.42 4.72 -28.30
CA TRP A 443 22.44 3.63 -27.32
C TRP A 443 21.99 4.11 -25.94
N MET A 444 22.47 5.28 -25.48
CA MET A 444 22.05 5.82 -24.20
C MET A 444 20.55 6.16 -24.18
N ALA A 445 20.01 6.71 -25.27
CA ALA A 445 18.58 6.95 -25.40
C ALA A 445 17.78 5.63 -25.36
N ALA A 446 18.23 4.61 -26.09
CA ALA A 446 17.61 3.27 -26.04
C ALA A 446 17.70 2.66 -24.63
N GLY A 447 18.81 2.87 -23.92
CA GLY A 447 18.98 2.46 -22.52
C GLY A 447 17.96 3.10 -21.60
N VAL A 448 17.74 4.42 -21.71
CA VAL A 448 16.72 5.13 -20.94
C VAL A 448 15.32 4.56 -21.21
N VAL A 449 14.98 4.32 -22.48
CA VAL A 449 13.70 3.71 -22.85
C VAL A 449 13.56 2.30 -22.28
N ALA A 450 14.59 1.47 -22.41
CA ALA A 450 14.58 0.09 -21.93
C ALA A 450 14.41 0.01 -20.41
N THR A 451 15.13 0.84 -19.65
CA THR A 451 15.00 0.87 -18.19
C THR A 451 13.66 1.46 -17.75
N ALA A 452 13.13 2.45 -18.48
CA ALA A 452 11.81 3.02 -18.23
C ALA A 452 10.68 2.01 -18.47
N ILE A 453 10.76 1.20 -19.54
CA ILE A 453 9.82 0.10 -19.79
C ILE A 453 9.89 -0.89 -18.64
N LEU A 454 11.10 -1.32 -18.26
CA LEU A 454 11.26 -2.29 -17.19
C LEU A 454 10.67 -1.78 -15.87
N PHE A 455 10.98 -0.53 -15.51
CA PHE A 455 10.48 0.10 -14.30
C PHE A 455 8.96 0.29 -14.31
N GLY A 456 8.41 0.81 -15.40
CA GLY A 456 6.97 1.04 -15.51
C GLY A 456 6.18 -0.26 -15.44
N PHE A 457 6.60 -1.27 -16.22
CA PHE A 457 5.87 -2.52 -16.29
C PHE A 457 6.04 -3.41 -15.05
N ALA A 458 7.06 -3.19 -14.21
CA ALA A 458 7.19 -3.84 -12.89
C ALA A 458 5.98 -3.57 -11.98
N HIS A 459 5.22 -2.51 -12.26
CA HIS A 459 4.02 -2.11 -11.52
C HIS A 459 2.71 -2.51 -12.23
N SER A 460 2.77 -3.28 -13.32
CA SER A 460 1.57 -3.67 -14.08
C SER A 460 0.62 -4.56 -13.28
N ASN A 461 1.08 -5.17 -12.19
CA ASN A 461 0.28 -5.98 -11.29
C ASN A 461 -0.70 -5.16 -10.44
N TYR A 462 -0.67 -3.83 -10.45
CA TYR A 462 -1.76 -3.07 -9.84
C TYR A 462 -3.07 -3.24 -10.63
N PRO A 463 -4.22 -3.48 -9.97
CA PRO A 463 -5.50 -3.61 -10.66
C PRO A 463 -5.81 -2.40 -11.53
N SER A 464 -5.93 -2.63 -12.83
CA SER A 464 -6.23 -1.59 -13.80
C SER A 464 -6.61 -2.22 -15.14
N TRP A 465 -7.39 -1.50 -15.93
CA TRP A 465 -7.75 -1.89 -17.30
C TRP A 465 -7.56 -0.71 -18.26
N PRO A 466 -6.90 -0.90 -19.42
CA PRO A 466 -6.29 -2.13 -19.93
C PRO A 466 -5.06 -2.57 -19.12
N PRO A 467 -4.56 -3.82 -19.29
CA PRO A 467 -3.58 -4.40 -18.36
C PRO A 467 -2.23 -3.68 -18.31
N TYR A 468 -1.90 -2.93 -19.35
CA TYR A 468 -0.66 -2.17 -19.48
C TYR A 468 -0.78 -0.72 -19.01
N SER A 469 -1.95 -0.26 -18.54
CA SER A 469 -2.19 1.17 -18.26
C SER A 469 -1.20 1.74 -17.24
N ARG A 470 -0.91 0.99 -16.18
CA ARG A 470 0.06 1.39 -15.15
C ARG A 470 1.49 1.44 -15.69
N GLY A 471 1.84 0.51 -16.57
CA GLY A 471 3.14 0.50 -17.25
C GLY A 471 3.33 1.74 -18.13
N VAL A 472 2.31 2.11 -18.91
CA VAL A 472 2.34 3.30 -19.79
C VAL A 472 2.39 4.60 -19.00
N GLU A 473 1.65 4.70 -17.90
CA GLU A 473 1.67 5.86 -17.01
C GLU A 473 3.09 6.16 -16.52
N ILE A 474 3.75 5.15 -15.95
CA ILE A 474 5.06 5.29 -15.32
C ILE A 474 6.18 5.40 -16.37
N PHE A 475 6.03 4.77 -17.54
CA PHE A 475 7.05 4.76 -18.59
C PHE A 475 7.53 6.17 -18.97
N LEU A 476 6.61 7.11 -19.16
CA LEU A 476 6.96 8.48 -19.57
C LEU A 476 7.69 9.23 -18.46
N GLU A 477 7.24 9.10 -17.22
CA GLU A 477 7.90 9.68 -16.05
C GLU A 477 9.30 9.06 -15.84
N ALA A 478 9.42 7.75 -15.98
CA ALA A 478 10.68 7.03 -15.83
C ALA A 478 11.72 7.42 -16.89
N CYS A 479 11.30 7.71 -18.13
CA CYS A 479 12.16 8.28 -19.16
C CYS A 479 12.76 9.63 -18.70
N VAL A 480 11.90 10.53 -18.18
CA VAL A 480 12.35 11.84 -17.67
C VAL A 480 13.37 11.65 -16.55
N TRP A 481 13.09 10.76 -15.60
CA TRP A 481 13.99 10.51 -14.48
C TRP A 481 15.33 9.90 -14.93
N GLY A 482 15.33 9.03 -15.95
CA GLY A 482 16.55 8.51 -16.57
C GLY A 482 17.40 9.61 -17.19
N VAL A 483 16.80 10.57 -17.91
CA VAL A 483 17.50 11.73 -18.46
C VAL A 483 18.05 12.63 -17.34
N LEU A 484 17.27 12.85 -16.27
CA LEU A 484 17.72 13.64 -15.12
C LEU A 484 18.90 12.98 -14.41
N PHE A 485 18.91 11.65 -14.26
CA PHE A 485 20.06 10.91 -13.76
C PHE A 485 21.30 11.14 -14.62
N LEU A 486 21.21 10.97 -15.94
CA LEU A 486 22.35 11.16 -16.85
C LEU A 486 22.92 12.59 -16.75
N ARG A 487 22.05 13.59 -16.57
CA ARG A 487 22.44 14.99 -16.54
C ARG A 487 22.94 15.48 -15.18
N PHE A 488 22.31 15.07 -14.10
CA PHE A 488 22.50 15.67 -12.77
C PHE A 488 23.01 14.68 -11.70
N GLY A 489 23.09 13.40 -12.03
CA GLY A 489 23.36 12.32 -11.10
C GLY A 489 22.14 11.93 -10.27
N LEU A 490 22.38 11.08 -9.28
CA LEU A 490 21.33 10.37 -8.54
C LEU A 490 20.50 11.26 -7.60
N LEU A 491 21.01 12.42 -7.19
CA LEU A 491 20.36 13.27 -6.18
C LEU A 491 18.98 13.79 -6.62
N VAL A 492 18.83 14.18 -7.89
CA VAL A 492 17.55 14.71 -8.41
C VAL A 492 16.48 13.62 -8.42
N PRO A 493 16.70 12.45 -9.06
CA PRO A 493 15.71 11.37 -9.05
C PRO A 493 15.39 10.84 -7.64
N VAL A 494 16.39 10.68 -6.75
CA VAL A 494 16.14 10.19 -5.39
C VAL A 494 15.28 11.16 -4.59
N VAL A 495 15.56 12.47 -4.64
CA VAL A 495 14.73 13.47 -3.94
C VAL A 495 13.33 13.52 -4.55
N ALA A 496 13.20 13.44 -5.88
CA ALA A 496 11.92 13.43 -6.56
C ALA A 496 11.07 12.22 -6.17
N HIS A 497 11.66 11.03 -6.27
CA HIS A 497 11.00 9.77 -5.93
C HIS A 497 10.61 9.71 -4.46
N PHE A 498 11.52 10.10 -3.56
CA PHE A 498 11.24 10.17 -2.13
C PHE A 498 10.08 11.11 -1.83
N ALA A 499 10.10 12.33 -2.39
CA ALA A 499 9.04 13.31 -2.18
C ALA A 499 7.70 12.83 -2.75
N TYR A 500 7.70 12.22 -3.94
CA TYR A 500 6.52 11.66 -4.58
C TYR A 500 5.88 10.56 -3.72
N ASN A 501 6.67 9.56 -3.31
CA ASN A 501 6.18 8.45 -2.50
C ASN A 501 5.74 8.91 -1.11
N LEU A 502 6.50 9.80 -0.46
CA LEU A 502 6.15 10.26 0.88
C LEU A 502 4.87 11.08 0.90
N VAL A 503 4.60 11.88 -0.13
CA VAL A 503 3.32 12.58 -0.28
C VAL A 503 2.19 11.57 -0.47
N LEU A 504 2.32 10.61 -1.38
CA LEU A 504 1.29 9.58 -1.62
C LEU A 504 1.00 8.75 -0.37
N PHE A 505 2.03 8.18 0.27
CA PHE A 505 1.90 7.39 1.49
C PHE A 505 1.48 8.23 2.68
N GLY A 506 1.66 9.55 2.62
CA GLY A 506 1.28 10.51 3.66
C GLY A 506 -0.12 11.10 3.51
N LEU A 507 -0.84 10.85 2.41
CA LEU A 507 -2.15 11.45 2.14
C LEU A 507 -3.16 11.20 3.26
N PHE A 508 -3.10 10.03 3.90
CA PHE A 508 -3.99 9.70 5.03
C PHE A 508 -3.93 10.74 6.14
N ALA A 509 -2.78 11.39 6.37
CA ALA A 509 -2.61 12.37 7.44
C ALA A 509 -3.49 13.62 7.24
N THR A 510 -3.98 13.86 6.03
CA THR A 510 -4.86 15.00 5.69
C THR A 510 -6.35 14.69 5.85
N ALA A 511 -6.72 13.41 6.02
CA ALA A 511 -8.12 12.98 6.00
C ALA A 511 -8.86 13.20 7.34
N GLY A 512 -8.14 13.46 8.43
CA GLY A 512 -8.72 13.58 9.77
C GLY A 512 -8.12 14.72 10.58
N THR A 513 -8.85 15.15 11.61
CA THR A 513 -8.44 16.27 12.48
C THR A 513 -7.88 15.81 13.82
N GLY A 514 -7.93 14.51 14.16
CA GLY A 514 -7.46 13.96 15.42
C GLY A 514 -5.95 14.13 15.67
N ALA A 515 -5.50 13.93 16.91
CA ALA A 515 -4.10 14.14 17.28
C ALA A 515 -3.12 13.28 16.47
N ALA A 516 -3.44 12.00 16.25
CA ALA A 516 -2.62 11.09 15.43
C ALA A 516 -2.44 11.61 13.99
N TYR A 517 -3.51 12.14 13.37
CA TYR A 517 -3.44 12.72 12.03
C TYR A 517 -2.52 13.95 12.00
N ARG A 518 -2.70 14.87 12.95
CA ARG A 518 -1.89 16.10 13.04
C ARG A 518 -0.41 15.81 13.31
N VAL A 519 -0.11 14.89 14.23
CA VAL A 519 1.27 14.47 14.52
C VAL A 519 1.90 13.84 13.29
N SER A 520 1.21 12.91 12.61
CA SER A 520 1.69 12.33 11.37
C SER A 520 1.91 13.38 10.29
N ALA A 521 0.99 14.34 10.11
CA ALA A 521 1.15 15.42 9.14
C ALA A 521 2.42 16.26 9.41
N VAL A 522 2.65 16.65 10.67
CA VAL A 522 3.85 17.41 11.07
C VAL A 522 5.12 16.60 10.80
N VAL A 523 5.16 15.32 11.19
CA VAL A 523 6.34 14.47 10.97
C VAL A 523 6.59 14.27 9.48
N LEU A 524 5.56 13.90 8.71
CA LEU A 524 5.67 13.66 7.27
C LEU A 524 6.12 14.91 6.52
N VAL A 525 5.56 16.10 6.83
CA VAL A 525 5.98 17.37 6.22
C VAL A 525 7.43 17.71 6.61
N THR A 526 7.82 17.49 7.87
CA THR A 526 9.20 17.74 8.32
C THR A 526 10.19 16.84 7.59
N VAL A 527 9.87 15.56 7.47
CA VAL A 527 10.69 14.57 6.75
C VAL A 527 10.73 14.89 5.25
N LEU A 528 9.59 15.25 4.65
CA LEU A 528 9.49 15.67 3.25
C LEU A 528 10.39 16.87 2.95
N LEU A 529 10.44 17.86 3.85
CA LEU A 529 11.23 19.08 3.69
C LEU A 529 12.70 18.89 4.12
N SER A 530 13.10 17.75 4.67
CA SER A 530 14.43 17.57 5.26
C SER A 530 15.60 17.85 4.29
N PRO A 531 15.57 17.48 2.99
CA PRO A 531 16.60 17.91 2.04
C PRO A 531 16.70 19.43 1.90
N ALA A 532 15.56 20.12 1.76
CA ALA A 532 15.52 21.58 1.64
C ALA A 532 15.96 22.27 2.93
N LEU A 533 15.54 21.76 4.09
CA LEU A 533 15.94 22.27 5.41
C LEU A 533 17.46 22.13 5.62
N ALA A 534 18.05 21.02 5.18
CA ALA A 534 19.51 20.81 5.27
C ALA A 534 20.30 21.84 4.45
N VAL A 535 19.82 22.16 3.24
CA VAL A 535 20.39 23.22 2.37
C VAL A 535 20.21 24.60 3.00
N ALA A 536 18.99 24.93 3.42
CA ALA A 536 18.66 26.23 4.01
C ALA A 536 19.49 26.51 5.26
N TRP A 537 19.57 25.52 6.16
CA TRP A 537 20.34 25.65 7.39
C TRP A 537 21.84 25.81 7.13
N ALA A 538 22.42 25.08 6.17
CA ALA A 538 23.83 25.26 5.83
C ALA A 538 24.12 26.65 5.23
N ARG A 539 23.24 27.14 4.37
CA ARG A 539 23.33 28.51 3.83
C ARG A 539 23.24 29.56 4.94
N LEU A 540 22.29 29.41 5.86
CA LEU A 540 22.12 30.32 7.00
C LEU A 540 23.36 30.32 7.90
N ARG A 541 23.92 29.15 8.22
CA ARG A 541 25.14 29.02 9.03
C ARG A 541 26.36 29.63 8.37
N ALA A 542 26.46 29.59 7.04
CA ALA A 542 27.57 30.17 6.29
C ALA A 542 27.39 31.67 5.96
N GLY A 543 26.23 32.27 6.28
CA GLY A 543 25.91 33.66 5.90
C GLY A 543 25.73 33.87 4.39
N GLY A 544 25.66 32.81 3.59
CA GLY A 544 25.70 32.91 2.13
C GLY A 544 25.81 31.54 1.44
N TRP A 545 25.93 31.56 0.10
CA TRP A 545 26.20 30.35 -0.67
C TRP A 545 27.66 29.95 -0.53
N VAL A 546 27.90 28.67 -0.24
CA VAL A 546 29.25 28.10 -0.13
C VAL A 546 29.71 27.64 -1.52
N PRO A 547 30.93 27.97 -1.97
CA PRO A 547 31.46 27.45 -3.23
C PRO A 547 31.66 25.93 -3.16
N LEU A 548 31.55 25.26 -4.32
CA LEU A 548 31.96 23.85 -4.43
C LEU A 548 33.48 23.73 -4.36
N GLY A 549 33.98 22.75 -3.60
CA GLY A 549 35.38 22.32 -3.68
C GLY A 549 35.60 21.31 -4.81
N ASP A 550 36.85 21.09 -5.20
CA ASP A 550 37.20 20.11 -6.23
C ASP A 550 36.86 18.66 -5.79
N ASP A 551 36.87 18.39 -4.48
CA ASP A 551 36.45 17.11 -3.90
C ASP A 551 34.92 16.89 -3.87
N ALA A 552 34.13 17.84 -4.41
CA ALA A 552 32.67 17.70 -4.53
C ALA A 552 32.23 16.81 -5.70
N TRP A 553 33.13 16.54 -6.65
CA TRP A 553 32.88 15.72 -7.82
C TRP A 553 33.47 14.33 -7.62
N PHE A 554 32.97 13.35 -8.37
CA PHE A 554 33.61 12.05 -8.38
C PHE A 554 35.05 12.17 -8.89
N ALA A 555 36.02 11.78 -8.07
CA ALA A 555 37.41 11.74 -8.50
C ALA A 555 37.56 10.75 -9.67
N GLN A 556 38.15 11.22 -10.77
CA GLN A 556 38.67 10.34 -11.81
C GLN A 556 39.83 9.55 -11.21
N TRP A 557 39.81 8.22 -11.38
CA TRP A 557 40.92 7.35 -10.99
C TRP A 557 42.03 7.40 -12.02
#